data_AF-A0A7W2S869-F1
#
_entry.id   AF-A0A7W2S869-F1
#
_cell.length_a   1.000
_cell.length_b   1.000
_cell.length_c   1.000
_cell.angle_alpha   90.00
_cell.angle_beta   90.00
_cell.angle_gamma   90.00
#
_symmetry.space_group_name_H-M   'P 1'
#
loop_
_entity.id
_entity.type
_entity.pdbx_description
1 polymer ?
#
loop_
_entity_poly.entity_id
_entity_poly.type
_entity_poly.pdbx_seq_one_letter_code
_entity_poly.pdbx_strand_id
1 'polypeptide(L)'
;MGLIFLKNIKNLYFALPKQHQIIITACAVVVLFLLIMPLKSSDQATLSNDVEFKVGQRYQVAIPEQTGYVDPPVSIQLPVQPIDALQITQEPIRDLPSNIEEDAAQLQWQSVKVKNGDSLAKIFKRNSLDATTTYKVITAEGEGSKLLKKLSVDDIMRIGKDGEGNLVSLEYPLSKNETLFVNLQNQQYHAYKESKSVEIREAIAHGVIKANFWLAAASAGLNDGQIINLANVFGWDIDFALDIRAGDSFNVVYENQYVEGEFIGTGNIVAAEFINQGETFQAIRYTNGEYYSAEGRSMRQAFLRAPVSFKYISSNFKLKRFHPVQKRWKAHRGTDYAAKTGTPVVAAGDGKVVQAGYDKYNGHHVFLQHGNGIETKYIHFSKRAVKKGERVKQGQVIGYVGSTGLAAGPHLHYEFLLNGVHRNPRTVKLPDAEPISSKYRQAFDVIAKQRLAELMGSRRIMLSMQSSAE
;
A
#
# COMPACT_ATOMS: atom_id res chain seq x y z
N MET A 1 24.47 50.04 -5.20
CA MET A 1 23.09 49.53 -5.33
C MET A 1 22.26 49.62 -4.03
N GLY A 2 22.86 49.77 -2.83
CA GLY A 2 22.12 49.78 -1.55
C GLY A 2 21.33 51.06 -1.20
N LEU A 3 21.85 52.27 -1.48
CA LEU A 3 21.19 53.52 -1.05
C LEU A 3 19.83 53.80 -1.74
N ILE A 4 19.64 53.32 -2.97
CA ILE A 4 18.39 53.49 -3.73
C ILE A 4 17.30 52.56 -3.16
N PHE A 5 17.69 51.36 -2.74
CA PHE A 5 16.78 50.37 -2.17
C PHE A 5 16.24 50.80 -0.78
N LEU A 6 17.11 51.34 0.08
CA LEU A 6 16.72 51.87 1.39
C LEU A 6 15.79 53.10 1.31
N LYS A 7 15.97 53.98 0.33
CA LYS A 7 15.04 55.10 0.09
C LYS A 7 13.65 54.63 -0.32
N ASN A 8 13.56 53.58 -1.14
CA ASN A 8 12.28 53.03 -1.58
C ASN A 8 11.49 52.37 -0.46
N ILE A 9 12.15 51.66 0.46
CA ILE A 9 11.48 51.04 1.62
C ILE A 9 10.95 52.11 2.58
N LYS A 10 11.71 53.18 2.82
CA LYS A 10 11.26 54.29 3.68
C LYS A 10 10.00 54.96 3.11
N ASN A 11 9.99 55.23 1.81
CA ASN A 11 8.84 55.84 1.14
C ASN A 11 7.61 54.91 1.15
N LEU A 12 7.82 53.60 1.00
CA LEU A 12 6.75 52.61 1.04
C LEU A 12 6.14 52.48 2.44
N TYR A 13 6.96 52.52 3.50
CA TYR A 13 6.47 52.46 4.88
C TYR A 13 5.61 53.67 5.24
N PHE A 14 6.02 54.89 4.86
CA PHE A 14 5.26 56.10 5.14
C PHE A 14 4.01 56.26 4.29
N ALA A 15 3.89 55.52 3.17
CA ALA A 15 2.67 55.46 2.36
C ALA A 15 1.57 54.57 2.96
N LEU A 16 1.89 53.75 3.98
CA LEU A 16 0.91 52.88 4.63
C LEU A 16 0.03 53.65 5.63
N PRO A 17 -1.23 53.22 5.85
CA PRO A 17 -2.08 53.75 6.92
C PRO A 17 -1.43 53.62 8.31
N LYS A 18 -1.70 54.58 9.22
CA LYS A 18 -1.06 54.63 10.56
C LYS A 18 -1.20 53.35 11.37
N GLN A 19 -2.32 52.63 11.26
CA GLN A 19 -2.54 51.35 11.95
C GLN A 19 -1.54 50.27 11.50
N HIS A 20 -1.25 50.19 10.20
CA HIS A 20 -0.29 49.23 9.67
C HIS A 20 1.15 49.60 10.01
N GLN A 21 1.48 50.90 10.03
CA GLN A 21 2.79 51.36 10.49
C GLN A 21 3.05 50.89 11.92
N ILE A 22 2.10 51.11 12.84
CA ILE A 22 2.21 50.68 14.26
C ILE A 22 2.39 49.17 14.38
N ILE A 23 1.62 48.37 13.65
CA ILE A 23 1.73 46.90 13.69
C ILE A 23 3.11 46.44 13.20
N ILE A 24 3.59 47.00 12.08
CA ILE A 24 4.88 46.62 11.50
C ILE A 24 6.03 47.02 12.45
N THR A 25 5.97 48.19 13.08
CA THR A 25 7.00 48.59 14.06
C THR A 25 6.95 47.71 15.31
N ALA A 26 5.75 47.37 15.81
CA ALA A 26 5.62 46.47 16.96
C ALA A 26 6.18 45.06 16.67
N CYS A 27 5.88 44.48 15.51
CA CYS A 27 6.44 43.19 15.11
C CYS A 27 7.97 43.24 14.96
N ALA A 28 8.52 44.31 14.38
CA ALA A 28 9.96 44.46 14.24
C ALA A 28 10.68 44.53 15.60
N VAL A 29 10.08 45.21 16.59
CA VAL A 29 10.64 45.28 17.95
C VAL A 29 10.61 43.91 18.64
N VAL A 30 9.53 43.13 18.48
CA VAL A 30 9.43 41.77 19.05
C VAL A 30 10.48 40.84 18.44
N VAL A 31 10.66 40.88 17.12
CA VAL A 31 11.68 40.06 16.44
C VAL A 31 13.08 40.45 16.88
N LEU A 32 13.35 41.75 17.02
CA LEU A 32 14.64 42.23 17.52
C LEU A 32 14.87 41.80 18.98
N PHE A 33 13.83 41.80 19.81
CA PHE A 33 13.91 41.33 21.19
C PHE A 33 14.20 39.81 21.26
N LEU A 34 13.58 39.01 20.39
CA LEU A 34 13.84 37.57 20.28
C LEU A 34 15.26 37.25 19.79
N LEU A 35 15.85 38.11 18.96
CA LEU A 35 17.22 37.96 18.48
C LEU A 35 18.29 38.37 19.51
N ILE A 36 17.94 39.25 20.46
CA ILE A 36 18.86 39.74 21.50
C ILE A 36 18.72 38.94 22.80
N MET A 37 17.63 38.19 23.00
CA MET A 37 17.51 37.29 24.16
C MET A 37 18.53 36.14 24.04
N PRO A 38 19.45 35.98 25.01
CA PRO A 38 20.33 34.83 25.03
C PRO A 38 19.49 33.57 25.26
N LEU A 39 19.62 32.57 24.38
CA LEU A 39 19.07 31.24 24.63
C LEU A 39 19.66 30.72 25.93
N LYS A 40 18.79 30.45 26.91
CA LYS A 40 19.17 29.78 28.14
C LYS A 40 19.56 28.35 27.81
N SER A 41 20.86 28.11 27.64
CA SER A 41 21.47 26.79 27.70
C SER A 41 21.13 26.18 29.06
N SER A 42 20.58 24.98 29.06
CA SER A 42 20.48 24.15 30.26
C SER A 42 21.88 23.86 30.79
N ASP A 43 22.06 24.07 32.09
CA ASP A 43 23.29 23.83 32.82
C ASP A 43 23.80 22.40 32.60
N GLN A 44 24.93 22.26 31.91
CA GLN A 44 25.79 21.08 32.06
C GLN A 44 26.64 21.28 33.31
N ALA A 45 26.28 20.58 34.38
CA ALA A 45 27.23 20.25 35.42
C ALA A 45 28.19 19.18 34.87
N THR A 46 29.47 19.51 34.95
CA THR A 46 30.63 18.77 34.44
C THR A 46 30.78 17.44 35.19
N LEU A 47 30.88 16.33 34.44
CA LEU A 47 31.64 15.15 34.87
C LEU A 47 32.48 14.67 33.70
N SER A 48 33.76 15.00 33.78
CA SER A 48 34.85 14.41 33.03
C SER A 48 34.77 12.89 33.04
N ASN A 49 34.86 12.27 31.87
CA ASN A 49 35.53 10.99 31.64
C ASN A 49 35.70 10.80 30.13
N ASP A 50 36.86 11.20 29.62
CA ASP A 50 37.36 10.75 28.33
C ASP A 50 37.54 9.23 28.40
N VAL A 51 36.69 8.47 27.70
CA VAL A 51 36.96 7.06 27.38
C VAL A 51 36.68 6.85 25.90
N GLU A 52 37.74 6.98 25.12
CA GLU A 52 37.78 6.58 23.72
C GLU A 52 37.84 5.05 23.63
N PHE A 53 36.76 4.41 23.19
CA PHE A 53 36.71 2.95 23.05
C PHE A 53 37.45 2.51 21.78
N LYS A 54 38.47 1.66 21.95
CA LYS A 54 39.21 1.06 20.83
C LYS A 54 38.58 -0.25 20.38
N VAL A 55 38.40 -0.37 19.06
CA VAL A 55 37.85 -1.56 18.40
C VAL A 55 38.74 -2.78 18.66
N GLY A 56 38.16 -3.84 19.24
CA GLY A 56 38.83 -5.13 19.48
C GLY A 56 38.98 -5.55 20.96
N GLN A 57 38.64 -4.70 21.93
CA GLN A 57 38.63 -5.09 23.35
C GLN A 57 37.22 -5.42 23.86
N ARG A 58 37.11 -6.53 24.63
CA ARG A 58 35.88 -6.91 25.34
C ARG A 58 35.82 -6.18 26.68
N TYR A 59 34.74 -5.43 26.90
CA TYR A 59 34.43 -4.80 28.18
C TYR A 59 33.30 -5.57 28.86
N GLN A 60 33.44 -5.84 30.16
CA GLN A 60 32.47 -6.59 30.95
C GLN A 60 31.66 -5.60 31.79
N VAL A 61 30.37 -5.49 31.51
CA VAL A 61 29.45 -4.61 32.24
C VAL A 61 28.89 -5.39 33.43
N ALA A 62 29.15 -4.92 34.65
CA ALA A 62 28.54 -5.44 35.86
C ALA A 62 27.09 -4.96 35.98
N ILE A 63 26.16 -5.89 36.19
CA ILE A 63 24.74 -5.59 36.49
C ILE A 63 24.60 -5.42 38.01
N PRO A 64 23.95 -4.37 38.52
CA PRO A 64 23.75 -4.22 39.95
C PRO A 64 22.71 -5.22 40.48
N GLU A 65 23.08 -5.92 41.56
CA GLU A 65 22.20 -6.73 42.40
C GLU A 65 21.07 -5.89 43.01
N GLN A 66 19.83 -6.33 42.88
CA GLN A 66 18.76 -5.96 43.80
C GLN A 66 18.37 -7.18 44.64
N THR A 67 18.70 -7.09 45.92
CA THR A 67 18.25 -7.98 46.99
C THR A 67 16.82 -7.62 47.38
N GLY A 68 15.94 -8.62 47.42
CA GLY A 68 14.55 -8.49 47.83
C GLY A 68 13.82 -9.82 47.75
N TYR A 69 13.99 -10.64 48.79
CA TYR A 69 13.39 -11.97 48.94
C TYR A 69 11.86 -11.84 49.08
N VAL A 70 11.10 -12.41 48.15
CA VAL A 70 9.68 -12.76 48.29
C VAL A 70 9.51 -14.16 47.69
N ASP A 71 8.82 -15.04 48.43
CA ASP A 71 8.70 -16.49 48.18
C ASP A 71 8.39 -16.89 46.72
N PRO A 72 8.85 -18.08 46.28
CA PRO A 72 8.72 -18.51 44.90
C PRO A 72 7.26 -18.75 44.51
N PRO A 73 6.76 -18.22 43.39
CA PRO A 73 5.55 -18.74 42.79
C PRO A 73 5.83 -20.14 42.24
N VAL A 74 4.99 -21.08 42.65
CA VAL A 74 4.78 -22.44 42.14
C VAL A 74 5.33 -22.62 40.71
N SER A 75 6.27 -23.55 40.56
CA SER A 75 6.73 -24.03 39.26
C SER A 75 5.54 -24.56 38.45
N ILE A 76 5.12 -23.83 37.43
CA ILE A 76 4.24 -24.36 36.39
C ILE A 76 5.10 -25.31 35.55
N GLN A 77 5.08 -26.59 35.88
CA GLN A 77 5.53 -27.64 34.97
C GLN A 77 4.49 -27.73 33.85
N LEU A 78 4.83 -27.15 32.70
CA LEU A 78 4.16 -27.48 31.45
C LEU A 78 4.40 -28.98 31.20
N PRO A 79 3.36 -29.81 30.96
CA PRO A 79 3.57 -31.17 30.52
C PRO A 79 4.24 -31.14 29.14
N VAL A 80 5.53 -31.46 29.11
CA VAL A 80 6.22 -31.83 27.87
C VAL A 80 5.68 -33.21 27.50
N GLN A 81 4.68 -33.23 26.61
CA GLN A 81 4.39 -34.43 25.85
C GLN A 81 5.66 -34.77 25.06
N PRO A 82 6.23 -35.99 25.18
CA PRO A 82 7.31 -36.41 24.31
C PRO A 82 6.81 -36.26 22.87
N ILE A 83 7.50 -35.45 22.09
CA ILE A 83 7.29 -35.38 20.65
C ILE A 83 7.69 -36.76 20.14
N ASP A 84 6.71 -37.53 19.63
CA ASP A 84 7.03 -38.75 18.88
C ASP A 84 8.05 -38.36 17.81
N ALA A 85 9.16 -39.11 17.77
CA ALA A 85 10.17 -38.92 16.75
C ALA A 85 9.46 -38.87 15.39
N LEU A 86 9.67 -37.79 14.64
CA LEU A 86 9.20 -37.67 13.26
C LEU A 86 9.64 -38.93 12.51
N GLN A 87 8.70 -39.88 12.32
CA GLN A 87 8.87 -40.90 11.31
C GLN A 87 8.81 -40.15 9.99
N ILE A 88 9.99 -39.95 9.41
CA ILE A 88 10.12 -39.57 8.01
C ILE A 88 9.52 -40.75 7.24
N THR A 89 8.23 -40.69 6.94
CA THR A 89 7.69 -41.41 5.79
C THR A 89 8.43 -40.83 4.59
N GLN A 90 9.48 -41.54 4.16
CA GLN A 90 9.96 -41.44 2.81
C GLN A 90 8.75 -41.72 1.92
N GLU A 91 8.14 -40.68 1.37
CA GLU A 91 7.35 -40.87 0.17
C GLU A 91 8.25 -41.63 -0.81
N PRO A 92 7.70 -42.62 -1.55
CA PRO A 92 8.48 -43.33 -2.55
C PRO A 92 9.11 -42.27 -3.43
N ILE A 93 10.44 -42.30 -3.51
CA ILE A 93 11.23 -41.57 -4.49
C ILE A 93 10.46 -41.77 -5.80
N ARG A 94 9.89 -40.68 -6.35
CA ARG A 94 9.44 -40.73 -7.73
C ARG A 94 10.68 -41.16 -8.49
N ASP A 95 10.62 -42.33 -9.12
CA ASP A 95 11.62 -42.75 -10.09
C ASP A 95 11.69 -41.65 -11.15
N LEU A 96 12.56 -40.67 -10.93
CA LEU A 96 13.14 -39.92 -12.02
C LEU A 96 13.88 -40.99 -12.83
N PRO A 97 13.66 -41.07 -14.16
CA PRO A 97 14.44 -41.97 -14.98
C PRO A 97 15.92 -41.71 -14.68
N SER A 98 16.57 -42.76 -14.19
CA SER A 98 17.93 -42.80 -13.68
C SER A 98 18.97 -42.76 -14.81
N ASN A 99 18.79 -41.84 -15.76
CA ASN A 99 19.66 -41.66 -16.92
C ASN A 99 20.19 -40.21 -17.05
N ILE A 100 20.06 -39.38 -16.01
CA ILE A 100 20.58 -38.00 -16.02
C ILE A 100 22.01 -37.90 -15.44
N GLU A 101 22.49 -38.90 -14.71
CA GLU A 101 23.79 -38.80 -14.03
C GLU A 101 25.03 -39.02 -14.93
N GLU A 102 24.93 -39.69 -16.10
CA GLU A 102 26.11 -40.00 -16.91
C GLU A 102 26.48 -38.93 -17.97
N ASP A 103 25.56 -38.04 -18.39
CA ASP A 103 25.85 -36.99 -19.39
C ASP A 103 26.13 -35.60 -18.79
N ALA A 104 25.95 -35.42 -17.47
CA ALA A 104 26.25 -34.15 -16.80
C ALA A 104 27.76 -33.83 -16.72
N ALA A 105 28.64 -34.74 -17.14
CA ALA A 105 30.06 -34.69 -16.84
C ALA A 105 30.91 -33.73 -17.69
N GLN A 106 30.41 -33.16 -18.81
CA GLN A 106 31.24 -32.24 -19.64
C GLN A 106 30.47 -31.09 -20.32
N LEU A 107 29.37 -30.61 -19.75
CA LEU A 107 28.68 -29.45 -20.32
C LEU A 107 29.50 -28.16 -20.20
N GLN A 108 29.70 -27.49 -21.33
CA GLN A 108 30.25 -26.14 -21.36
C GLN A 108 29.14 -25.14 -21.08
N TRP A 109 29.08 -24.67 -19.83
CA TRP A 109 28.10 -23.68 -19.39
C TRP A 109 28.53 -22.26 -19.72
N GLN A 110 27.61 -21.49 -20.31
CA GLN A 110 27.75 -20.05 -20.51
C GLN A 110 26.55 -19.31 -19.93
N SER A 111 26.81 -18.20 -19.24
CA SER A 111 25.79 -17.30 -18.72
C SER A 111 25.55 -16.15 -19.71
N VAL A 112 24.30 -15.93 -20.08
CA VAL A 112 23.91 -14.97 -21.11
C VAL A 112 22.84 -14.03 -20.55
N LYS A 113 23.18 -12.75 -20.51
CA LYS A 113 22.25 -11.69 -20.10
C LYS A 113 21.29 -11.32 -21.24
N VAL A 114 20.00 -11.25 -20.95
CA VAL A 114 18.96 -10.80 -21.89
C VAL A 114 19.03 -9.28 -22.05
N LYS A 115 19.14 -8.80 -23.29
CA LYS A 115 19.23 -7.39 -23.65
C LYS A 115 17.89 -6.88 -24.18
N ASN A 116 17.71 -5.56 -24.18
CA ASN A 116 16.53 -4.93 -24.77
C ASN A 116 16.39 -5.33 -26.26
N GLY A 117 15.20 -5.82 -26.64
CA GLY A 117 14.88 -6.26 -28.00
C GLY A 117 15.39 -7.67 -28.36
N ASP A 118 15.97 -8.40 -27.41
CA ASP A 118 16.32 -9.80 -27.59
C ASP A 118 15.06 -10.68 -27.72
N SER A 119 15.20 -11.73 -28.53
CA SER A 119 14.32 -12.90 -28.53
C SER A 119 15.19 -14.14 -28.36
N LEU A 120 14.61 -15.28 -27.95
CA LEU A 120 15.37 -16.51 -27.81
C LEU A 120 16.19 -16.82 -29.08
N ALA A 121 15.59 -16.63 -30.26
CA ALA A 121 16.27 -16.81 -31.55
C ALA A 121 17.53 -15.93 -31.71
N LYS A 122 17.45 -14.65 -31.32
CA LYS A 122 18.60 -13.73 -31.38
C LYS A 122 19.68 -14.12 -30.39
N ILE A 123 19.27 -14.52 -29.18
CA ILE A 123 20.18 -14.99 -28.14
C ILE A 123 20.89 -16.28 -28.57
N PHE A 124 20.15 -17.24 -29.13
CA PHE A 124 20.72 -18.49 -29.61
C PHE A 124 21.68 -18.24 -30.78
N LYS A 125 21.28 -17.41 -31.76
CA LYS A 125 22.13 -17.06 -32.90
C LYS A 125 23.48 -16.47 -32.50
N ARG A 126 23.51 -15.56 -31.51
CA ARG A 126 24.78 -14.96 -31.03
C ARG A 126 25.63 -15.91 -30.20
N ASN A 127 25.05 -17.02 -29.71
CA ASN A 127 25.74 -18.08 -28.99
C ASN A 127 25.90 -19.33 -29.87
N SER A 128 25.98 -19.17 -31.19
CA SER A 128 26.21 -20.26 -32.15
C SER A 128 25.20 -21.41 -32.05
N LEU A 129 23.93 -21.10 -31.81
CA LEU A 129 22.80 -22.04 -31.87
C LEU A 129 21.84 -21.61 -32.99
N ASP A 130 21.31 -22.58 -33.72
CA ASP A 130 20.55 -22.32 -34.93
C ASP A 130 19.04 -22.12 -34.68
N ALA A 131 18.32 -21.77 -35.75
CA ALA A 131 16.87 -21.57 -35.70
C ALA A 131 16.12 -22.89 -35.41
N THR A 132 16.66 -24.03 -35.82
CA THR A 132 16.09 -25.35 -35.56
C THR A 132 16.09 -25.65 -34.07
N THR A 133 17.21 -25.43 -33.39
CA THR A 133 17.35 -25.57 -31.94
C THR A 133 16.39 -24.63 -31.21
N THR A 134 16.31 -23.38 -31.67
CA THR A 134 15.34 -22.42 -31.12
C THR A 134 13.92 -22.94 -31.21
N TYR A 135 13.51 -23.45 -32.38
CA TYR A 135 12.18 -24.01 -32.59
C TYR A 135 11.93 -25.20 -31.66
N LYS A 136 12.86 -26.16 -31.61
CA LYS A 136 12.74 -27.36 -30.77
C LYS A 136 12.63 -27.01 -29.27
N VAL A 137 13.34 -25.98 -28.79
CA VAL A 137 13.26 -25.52 -27.40
C VAL A 137 11.92 -24.84 -27.09
N ILE A 138 11.41 -23.96 -27.95
CA ILE A 138 10.11 -23.30 -27.70
C ILE A 138 8.91 -24.25 -27.84
N THR A 139 9.11 -25.39 -28.52
CA THR A 139 8.13 -26.47 -28.65
C THR A 139 8.50 -27.69 -27.80
N ALA A 140 9.43 -27.54 -26.86
CA ALA A 140 9.82 -28.64 -25.97
C ALA A 140 8.60 -29.21 -25.24
N GLU A 141 8.56 -30.53 -25.10
CA GLU A 141 7.50 -31.24 -24.40
C GLU A 141 7.50 -30.88 -22.91
N GLY A 142 6.34 -30.95 -22.24
CA GLY A 142 6.21 -30.56 -20.84
C GLY A 142 5.75 -29.12 -20.64
N GLU A 143 6.13 -28.51 -19.51
CA GLU A 143 5.55 -27.26 -19.03
C GLU A 143 6.51 -26.07 -19.14
N GLY A 144 5.98 -24.92 -19.57
CA GLY A 144 6.68 -23.64 -19.46
C GLY A 144 7.57 -23.24 -20.65
N SER A 145 7.88 -24.13 -21.60
CA SER A 145 8.69 -23.80 -22.79
C SER A 145 8.19 -22.59 -23.59
N LYS A 146 6.87 -22.38 -23.65
CA LYS A 146 6.23 -21.22 -24.30
C LYS A 146 6.56 -19.88 -23.62
N LEU A 147 6.98 -19.88 -22.36
CA LEU A 147 7.35 -18.67 -21.62
C LEU A 147 8.61 -18.03 -22.20
N LEU A 148 9.49 -18.83 -22.84
CA LEU A 148 10.69 -18.34 -23.53
C LEU A 148 10.39 -17.43 -24.74
N LYS A 149 9.12 -17.29 -25.14
CA LYS A 149 8.68 -16.30 -26.14
C LYS A 149 8.67 -14.87 -25.59
N LYS A 150 8.65 -14.71 -24.25
CA LYS A 150 8.63 -13.43 -23.56
C LYS A 150 9.72 -13.44 -22.49
N LEU A 151 10.91 -12.98 -22.86
CA LEU A 151 12.05 -12.89 -21.96
C LEU A 151 12.03 -11.51 -21.28
N SER A 152 12.37 -11.47 -19.98
CA SER A 152 12.55 -10.19 -19.29
C SER A 152 13.96 -9.67 -19.52
N VAL A 153 14.06 -8.35 -19.67
CA VAL A 153 15.36 -7.68 -19.81
C VAL A 153 16.14 -7.84 -18.50
N ASP A 154 17.47 -7.97 -18.63
CA ASP A 154 18.42 -8.16 -17.55
C ASP A 154 18.45 -9.55 -16.89
N ASP A 155 17.53 -10.46 -17.24
CA ASP A 155 17.59 -11.86 -16.81
C ASP A 155 18.89 -12.53 -17.29
N ILE A 156 19.41 -13.45 -16.49
CA ILE A 156 20.59 -14.25 -16.83
C ILE A 156 20.13 -15.69 -17.11
N MET A 157 20.31 -16.12 -18.35
CA MET A 157 20.04 -17.46 -18.83
C MET A 157 21.33 -18.28 -18.85
N ARG A 158 21.28 -19.55 -18.45
CA ARG A 158 22.43 -20.46 -18.57
C ARG A 158 22.20 -21.43 -19.72
N ILE A 159 23.18 -21.51 -20.60
CA ILE A 159 23.16 -22.39 -21.79
C ILE A 159 24.26 -23.43 -21.59
N GLY A 160 23.87 -24.69 -21.48
CA GLY A 160 24.78 -25.84 -21.38
C GLY A 160 24.88 -26.54 -22.73
N LYS A 161 26.11 -26.61 -23.26
CA LYS A 161 26.41 -27.26 -24.54
C LYS A 161 27.32 -28.48 -24.37
N ASP A 162 27.20 -29.44 -25.28
CA ASP A 162 28.16 -30.54 -25.40
C ASP A 162 29.48 -30.09 -26.05
N GLY A 163 30.44 -31.01 -26.18
CA GLY A 163 31.74 -30.75 -26.84
C GLY A 163 31.65 -30.45 -28.34
N GLU A 164 30.52 -30.73 -28.98
CA GLU A 164 30.24 -30.41 -30.39
C GLU A 164 29.56 -29.04 -30.56
N GLY A 165 29.16 -28.41 -29.44
CA GLY A 165 28.51 -27.11 -29.41
C GLY A 165 26.98 -27.14 -29.53
N ASN A 166 26.36 -28.33 -29.51
CA ASN A 166 24.91 -28.50 -29.50
C ASN A 166 24.35 -28.16 -28.12
N LEU A 167 23.11 -27.65 -28.08
CA LEU A 167 22.43 -27.36 -26.82
C LEU A 167 21.97 -28.65 -26.13
N VAL A 168 22.42 -28.89 -24.91
CA VAL A 168 21.96 -30.02 -24.08
C VAL A 168 21.03 -29.55 -22.97
N SER A 169 21.32 -28.41 -22.35
CA SER A 169 20.52 -27.88 -21.25
C SER A 169 20.37 -26.37 -21.31
N LEU A 170 19.21 -25.88 -20.90
CA LEU A 170 18.88 -24.47 -20.78
C LEU A 170 18.26 -24.22 -19.42
N GLU A 171 18.80 -23.27 -18.68
CA GLU A 171 18.19 -22.77 -17.44
C GLU A 171 17.78 -21.32 -17.64
N TYR A 172 16.51 -21.01 -17.35
CA TYR A 172 15.98 -19.67 -17.44
C TYR A 172 15.21 -19.31 -16.15
N PRO A 173 15.62 -18.28 -15.40
CA PRO A 173 14.88 -17.85 -14.21
C PRO A 173 13.53 -17.26 -14.62
N LEU A 174 12.44 -17.86 -14.15
CA LEU A 174 11.08 -17.33 -14.33
C LEU A 174 10.72 -16.33 -13.24
N SER A 175 11.24 -16.55 -12.04
CA SER A 175 11.14 -15.67 -10.89
C SER A 175 12.40 -15.83 -10.04
N LYS A 176 12.41 -15.20 -8.85
CA LYS A 176 13.50 -15.39 -7.88
C LYS A 176 13.50 -16.76 -7.20
N ASN A 177 12.42 -17.55 -7.33
CA ASN A 177 12.29 -18.87 -6.73
C ASN A 177 11.91 -19.97 -7.73
N GLU A 178 11.59 -19.64 -8.98
CA GLU A 178 11.19 -20.59 -10.01
C GLU A 178 12.16 -20.51 -11.21
N THR A 179 12.71 -21.66 -11.61
CA THR A 179 13.59 -21.79 -12.77
C THR A 179 12.96 -22.76 -13.77
N LEU A 180 12.94 -22.36 -15.04
CA LEU A 180 12.60 -23.24 -16.15
C LEU A 180 13.85 -23.96 -16.63
N PHE A 181 13.79 -25.27 -16.68
CA PHE A 181 14.79 -26.13 -17.29
C PHE A 181 14.27 -26.66 -18.62
N VAL A 182 15.11 -26.64 -19.66
CA VAL A 182 14.84 -27.33 -20.93
C VAL A 182 16.03 -28.21 -21.25
N ASN A 183 15.86 -29.52 -21.11
CA ASN A 183 16.93 -30.50 -21.24
C ASN A 183 16.68 -31.42 -22.42
N LEU A 184 17.74 -31.78 -23.13
CA LEU A 184 17.71 -32.79 -24.19
C LEU A 184 17.68 -34.18 -23.55
N GLN A 185 16.65 -34.97 -23.82
CA GLN A 185 16.52 -36.37 -23.40
C GLN A 185 16.02 -37.16 -24.61
N ASN A 186 16.66 -38.29 -24.93
CA ASN A 186 16.25 -39.15 -26.06
C ASN A 186 16.07 -38.38 -27.39
N GLN A 187 16.97 -37.44 -27.70
CA GLN A 187 16.93 -36.56 -28.88
C GLN A 187 15.76 -35.56 -28.95
N GLN A 188 14.98 -35.41 -27.87
CA GLN A 188 13.89 -34.45 -27.76
C GLN A 188 14.11 -33.53 -26.55
N TYR A 189 13.68 -32.26 -26.66
CA TYR A 189 13.77 -31.35 -25.52
C TYR A 189 12.54 -31.50 -24.62
N HIS A 190 12.78 -31.67 -23.34
CA HIS A 190 11.76 -31.68 -22.30
C HIS A 190 11.94 -30.48 -21.38
N ALA A 191 10.85 -29.76 -21.16
CA ALA A 191 10.75 -28.59 -20.32
C ALA A 191 10.03 -28.94 -19.02
N TYR A 192 10.64 -28.58 -17.90
CA TYR A 192 10.03 -28.66 -16.59
C TYR A 192 10.46 -27.47 -15.76
N LYS A 193 9.73 -27.22 -14.67
CA LYS A 193 10.03 -26.14 -13.76
C LYS A 193 10.45 -26.69 -12.42
N GLU A 194 11.41 -26.03 -11.80
CA GLU A 194 11.80 -26.28 -10.43
C GLU A 194 11.48 -25.03 -9.61
N SER A 195 10.93 -25.23 -8.41
CA SER A 195 10.62 -24.15 -7.49
C SER A 195 11.33 -24.39 -6.17
N LYS A 196 12.08 -23.39 -5.73
CA LYS A 196 12.67 -23.34 -4.39
C LYS A 196 11.62 -22.85 -3.38
N SER A 197 11.66 -23.42 -2.17
CA SER A 197 10.79 -23.01 -1.07
C SER A 197 11.12 -21.57 -0.65
N VAL A 198 10.08 -20.75 -0.52
CA VAL A 198 10.22 -19.37 -0.03
C VAL A 198 10.03 -19.38 1.48
N GLU A 199 11.06 -18.99 2.21
CA GLU A 199 10.97 -18.73 3.64
C GLU A 199 10.38 -17.33 3.87
N ILE A 200 9.36 -17.24 4.73
CA ILE A 200 8.72 -15.98 5.10
C ILE A 200 9.18 -15.57 6.48
N ARG A 201 9.71 -14.36 6.61
CA ARG A 201 10.06 -13.75 7.90
C ARG A 201 9.29 -12.46 8.07
N GLU A 202 8.71 -12.24 9.23
CA GLU A 202 8.01 -10.98 9.52
C GLU A 202 9.01 -9.88 9.90
N ALA A 203 8.75 -8.68 9.41
CA ALA A 203 9.48 -7.47 9.70
C ALA A 203 8.50 -6.36 10.07
N ILE A 204 9.02 -5.32 10.71
CA ILE A 204 8.20 -4.23 11.25
C ILE A 204 8.73 -2.89 10.77
N ALA A 205 7.84 -2.02 10.32
CA ALA A 205 8.13 -0.64 9.99
C ALA A 205 7.22 0.30 10.77
N HIS A 206 7.82 1.37 11.29
CA HIS A 206 7.13 2.40 12.04
C HIS A 206 7.61 3.77 11.59
N GLY A 207 6.68 4.74 11.53
CA GLY A 207 7.03 6.12 11.26
C GLY A 207 6.06 7.10 11.89
N VAL A 208 6.61 8.24 12.31
CA VAL A 208 5.85 9.43 12.68
C VAL A 208 5.92 10.41 11.52
N ILE A 209 4.78 10.90 11.09
CA ILE A 209 4.65 11.81 9.98
C ILE A 209 5.11 13.19 10.43
N LYS A 210 6.15 13.71 9.75
CA LYS A 210 6.63 15.09 9.94
C LYS A 210 6.12 16.02 8.84
N ALA A 211 6.19 15.57 7.58
CA ALA A 211 5.81 16.36 6.41
C ALA A 211 4.69 15.71 5.60
N ASN A 212 4.89 14.47 5.16
CA ASN A 212 3.89 13.69 4.44
C ASN A 212 4.07 12.19 4.71
N PHE A 213 3.00 11.43 4.47
CA PHE A 213 2.97 9.99 4.71
C PHE A 213 4.00 9.22 3.89
N TRP A 214 4.12 9.51 2.58
CA TRP A 214 5.02 8.78 1.69
C TRP A 214 6.47 8.85 2.16
N LEU A 215 6.94 10.05 2.51
CA LEU A 215 8.29 10.27 3.00
C LEU A 215 8.55 9.54 4.33
N ALA A 216 7.58 9.59 5.25
CA ALA A 216 7.70 8.90 6.53
C ALA A 216 7.75 7.37 6.35
N ALA A 217 6.93 6.83 5.46
CA ALA A 217 6.87 5.41 5.13
C ALA A 217 8.13 4.92 4.42
N ALA A 218 8.63 5.67 3.43
CA ALA A 218 9.90 5.36 2.75
C ALA A 218 11.10 5.42 3.72
N SER A 219 11.13 6.42 4.62
CA SER A 219 12.19 6.54 5.63
C SER A 219 12.15 5.41 6.67
N ALA A 220 10.98 4.81 6.88
CA ALA A 220 10.78 3.63 7.73
C ALA A 220 11.16 2.31 7.05
N GLY A 221 11.67 2.35 5.81
CA GLY A 221 12.12 1.17 5.06
C GLY A 221 11.05 0.49 4.21
N LEU A 222 9.85 1.07 4.08
CA LEU A 222 8.81 0.55 3.19
C LEU A 222 9.12 0.91 1.73
N ASN A 223 8.95 -0.05 0.82
CA ASN A 223 9.02 0.21 -0.62
C ASN A 223 7.71 0.80 -1.17
N ASP A 224 7.75 1.40 -2.36
CA ASP A 224 6.61 2.06 -3.00
C ASP A 224 5.33 1.20 -3.03
N GLY A 225 5.46 -0.10 -3.30
CA GLY A 225 4.34 -1.03 -3.34
C GLY A 225 3.70 -1.22 -1.97
N GLN A 226 4.51 -1.33 -0.91
CA GLN A 226 4.03 -1.43 0.47
C GLN A 226 3.37 -0.13 0.93
N ILE A 227 3.92 1.04 0.57
CA ILE A 227 3.35 2.35 0.91
C ILE A 227 1.95 2.49 0.29
N ILE A 228 1.80 2.13 -0.99
CA ILE A 228 0.52 2.15 -1.69
C ILE A 228 -0.45 1.14 -1.05
N ASN A 229 -0.01 -0.08 -0.76
CA ASN A 229 -0.86 -1.10 -0.14
C ASN A 229 -1.35 -0.65 1.24
N LEU A 230 -0.48 -0.06 2.06
CA LEU A 230 -0.84 0.48 3.36
C LEU A 230 -1.88 1.60 3.24
N ALA A 231 -1.68 2.53 2.30
CA ALA A 231 -2.65 3.60 2.04
C ALA A 231 -4.01 3.04 1.58
N ASN A 232 -4.01 1.97 0.76
CA ASN A 232 -5.25 1.35 0.28
C ASN A 232 -6.02 0.63 1.40
N VAL A 233 -5.31 0.00 2.35
CA VAL A 233 -5.93 -0.68 3.50
C VAL A 233 -6.73 0.31 4.36
N PHE A 234 -6.19 1.51 4.58
CA PHE A 234 -6.83 2.54 5.41
C PHE A 234 -7.57 3.62 4.62
N GLY A 235 -7.54 3.57 3.29
CA GLY A 235 -8.01 4.68 2.46
C GLY A 235 -9.48 5.04 2.71
N TRP A 236 -10.32 4.09 3.13
CA TRP A 236 -11.70 4.41 3.49
C TRP A 236 -11.85 5.22 4.76
N ASP A 237 -11.02 4.93 5.76
CA ASP A 237 -11.11 5.61 7.05
C ASP A 237 -10.27 6.91 7.06
N ILE A 238 -9.23 7.00 6.22
CA ILE A 238 -8.26 8.08 6.19
C ILE A 238 -8.05 8.60 4.76
N ASP A 239 -8.33 9.89 4.52
CA ASP A 239 -7.91 10.57 3.30
C ASP A 239 -6.43 10.99 3.42
N PHE A 240 -5.53 10.18 2.87
CA PHE A 240 -4.08 10.41 2.95
C PHE A 240 -3.60 11.74 2.34
N ALA A 241 -4.39 12.38 1.49
CA ALA A 241 -4.05 13.67 0.90
C ALA A 241 -4.50 14.85 1.79
N LEU A 242 -5.66 14.73 2.46
CA LEU A 242 -6.28 15.85 3.15
C LEU A 242 -6.25 15.75 4.68
N ASP A 243 -6.14 14.55 5.22
CA ASP A 243 -6.32 14.29 6.65
C ASP A 243 -4.99 14.11 7.41
N ILE A 244 -3.90 13.85 6.70
CA ILE A 244 -2.58 13.63 7.30
C ILE A 244 -2.03 14.91 7.91
N ARG A 245 -1.53 14.82 9.13
CA ARG A 245 -0.92 15.91 9.90
C ARG A 245 0.42 15.48 10.48
N ALA A 246 1.24 16.47 10.80
CA ALA A 246 2.45 16.23 11.57
C ALA A 246 2.07 15.66 12.95
N GLY A 247 2.73 14.59 13.38
CA GLY A 247 2.43 13.84 14.61
C GLY A 247 1.53 12.62 14.41
N ASP A 248 0.86 12.48 13.26
CA ASP A 248 0.23 11.20 12.89
C ASP A 248 1.29 10.11 12.79
N SER A 249 0.93 8.86 13.04
CA SER A 249 1.90 7.75 13.02
C SER A 249 1.30 6.46 12.49
N PHE A 250 2.17 5.56 12.04
CA PHE A 250 1.78 4.24 11.57
C PHE A 250 2.74 3.18 12.11
N ASN A 251 2.24 1.95 12.24
CA ASN A 251 3.03 0.77 12.57
C ASN A 251 2.55 -0.40 11.71
N VAL A 252 3.46 -1.13 11.09
CA VAL A 252 3.13 -2.13 10.08
C VAL A 252 4.00 -3.36 10.28
N VAL A 253 3.36 -4.52 10.36
CA VAL A 253 4.00 -5.82 10.30
C VAL A 253 3.80 -6.37 8.89
N TYR A 254 4.88 -6.77 8.23
CA TYR A 254 4.88 -7.25 6.85
C TYR A 254 5.85 -8.40 6.64
N GLU A 255 5.66 -9.12 5.54
CA GLU A 255 6.47 -10.28 5.18
C GLU A 255 7.72 -9.86 4.40
N ASN A 256 8.84 -10.49 4.71
CA ASN A 256 10.04 -10.58 3.88
C ASN A 256 10.19 -12.01 3.38
N GLN A 257 10.51 -12.16 2.10
CA GLN A 257 10.63 -13.43 1.40
C GLN A 257 12.10 -13.73 1.16
N TYR A 258 12.51 -14.95 1.49
CA TYR A 258 13.87 -15.45 1.32
C TYR A 258 13.88 -16.77 0.56
N VAL A 259 14.90 -16.96 -0.27
CA VAL A 259 15.21 -18.24 -0.92
C VAL A 259 16.65 -18.56 -0.62
N GLU A 260 16.92 -19.70 0.00
CA GLU A 260 18.27 -20.12 0.39
C GLU A 260 19.02 -19.06 1.24
N GLY A 261 18.27 -18.30 2.04
CA GLY A 261 18.80 -17.21 2.87
C GLY A 261 19.00 -15.87 2.16
N GLU A 262 18.82 -15.80 0.83
CA GLU A 262 18.87 -14.54 0.08
C GLU A 262 17.52 -13.83 0.10
N PHE A 263 17.51 -12.53 0.37
CA PHE A 263 16.28 -11.72 0.35
C PHE A 263 15.78 -11.53 -1.09
N ILE A 264 14.61 -12.09 -1.39
CA ILE A 264 14.01 -12.01 -2.73
C ILE A 264 12.93 -10.92 -2.83
N GLY A 265 12.42 -10.38 -1.73
CA GLY A 265 11.49 -9.26 -1.77
C GLY A 265 10.56 -9.22 -0.57
N THR A 266 9.63 -8.26 -0.59
CA THR A 266 8.61 -8.12 0.44
C THR A 266 7.32 -8.82 0.02
N GLY A 267 6.66 -9.49 0.95
CA GLY A 267 5.33 -10.07 0.79
C GLY A 267 4.23 -9.12 1.26
N ASN A 268 3.21 -9.68 1.90
CA ASN A 268 2.01 -8.96 2.29
C ASN A 268 2.21 -8.16 3.57
N ILE A 269 1.37 -7.13 3.77
CA ILE A 269 1.14 -6.55 5.09
C ILE A 269 0.26 -7.53 5.86
N VAL A 270 0.73 -8.04 7.00
CA VAL A 270 -0.03 -9.00 7.82
C VAL A 270 -0.89 -8.27 8.85
N ALA A 271 -0.40 -7.15 9.36
CA ALA A 271 -1.11 -6.30 10.29
C ALA A 271 -0.61 -4.86 10.16
N ALA A 272 -1.51 -3.90 10.32
CA ALA A 272 -1.15 -2.50 10.33
C ALA A 272 -2.02 -1.70 11.29
N GLU A 273 -1.45 -0.60 11.75
CA GLU A 273 -2.07 0.36 12.62
C GLU A 273 -1.72 1.77 12.15
N PHE A 274 -2.71 2.65 12.19
CA PHE A 274 -2.55 4.06 11.86
C PHE A 274 -3.21 4.92 12.93
N ILE A 275 -2.49 5.91 13.44
CA ILE A 275 -3.05 6.96 14.30
C ILE A 275 -3.17 8.23 13.47
N ASN A 276 -4.40 8.64 13.16
CA ASN A 276 -4.68 9.90 12.48
C ASN A 276 -5.45 10.82 13.43
N GLN A 277 -4.86 11.96 13.77
CA GLN A 277 -5.48 12.99 14.61
C GLN A 277 -6.02 12.43 15.95
N GLY A 278 -5.30 11.48 16.55
CA GLY A 278 -5.65 10.84 17.82
C GLY A 278 -6.59 9.63 17.71
N GLU A 279 -7.19 9.38 16.55
CA GLU A 279 -8.01 8.19 16.30
C GLU A 279 -7.13 7.03 15.80
N THR A 280 -7.35 5.83 16.34
CA THR A 280 -6.57 4.63 16.00
C THR A 280 -7.37 3.73 15.05
N PHE A 281 -6.76 3.40 13.93
CA PHE A 281 -7.27 2.51 12.90
C PHE A 281 -6.38 1.27 12.82
N GLN A 282 -6.98 0.09 12.86
CA GLN A 282 -6.24 -1.18 12.85
C GLN A 282 -6.78 -2.09 11.77
N ALA A 283 -5.88 -2.79 11.09
CA ALA A 283 -6.20 -3.72 10.02
C ALA A 283 -5.37 -4.99 10.18
N ILE A 284 -6.04 -6.14 10.14
CA ILE A 284 -5.47 -7.47 10.25
C ILE A 284 -5.82 -8.23 8.97
N ARG A 285 -4.80 -8.78 8.31
CA ARG A 285 -4.99 -9.63 7.13
C ARG A 285 -5.38 -11.04 7.57
N TYR A 286 -6.46 -11.57 7.01
CA TYR A 286 -6.88 -12.95 7.25
C TYR A 286 -6.40 -13.89 6.13
N THR A 287 -6.55 -15.20 6.32
CA THR A 287 -6.04 -16.25 5.41
C THR A 287 -6.67 -16.21 4.01
N ASN A 288 -7.84 -15.59 3.86
CA ASN A 288 -8.47 -15.32 2.56
C ASN A 288 -7.84 -14.15 1.78
N GLY A 289 -6.83 -13.48 2.36
CA GLY A 289 -6.12 -12.36 1.75
C GLY A 289 -6.77 -10.99 1.95
N GLU A 290 -7.89 -10.94 2.69
CA GLU A 290 -8.63 -9.70 2.96
C GLU A 290 -8.25 -9.08 4.31
N TYR A 291 -8.47 -7.77 4.45
CA TYR A 291 -8.17 -7.02 5.67
C TYR A 291 -9.43 -6.73 6.47
N TYR A 292 -9.35 -6.94 7.77
CA TYR A 292 -10.44 -6.73 8.72
C TYR A 292 -9.94 -5.91 9.91
N SER A 293 -10.83 -5.09 10.47
CA SER A 293 -10.64 -4.51 11.81
C SER A 293 -10.54 -5.60 12.89
N ALA A 294 -10.10 -5.23 14.09
CA ALA A 294 -10.06 -6.12 15.26
C ALA A 294 -11.43 -6.77 15.54
N GLU A 295 -12.52 -6.05 15.27
CA GLU A 295 -13.88 -6.54 15.44
C GLU A 295 -14.40 -7.33 14.23
N GLY A 296 -13.54 -7.69 13.27
CA GLY A 296 -13.91 -8.50 12.10
C GLY A 296 -14.75 -7.78 11.04
N ARG A 297 -14.95 -6.46 11.16
CA ARG A 297 -15.52 -5.64 10.08
C ARG A 297 -14.50 -5.51 8.97
N SER A 298 -14.92 -5.69 7.71
CA SER A 298 -14.03 -5.51 6.56
C SER A 298 -13.45 -4.10 6.52
N MET A 299 -12.15 -4.00 6.25
CA MET A 299 -11.48 -2.73 5.95
C MET A 299 -11.84 -2.23 4.55
N ARG A 300 -12.43 -3.09 3.71
CA ARG A 300 -13.14 -2.69 2.50
C ARG A 300 -14.60 -2.38 2.87
N GLN A 301 -15.16 -1.31 2.31
CA GLN A 301 -16.59 -0.97 2.38
C GLN A 301 -17.24 -1.10 1.00
N ALA A 302 -18.45 -1.67 0.98
CA ALA A 302 -19.27 -1.80 -0.20
C ALA A 302 -20.05 -0.51 -0.36
N PHE A 303 -20.00 0.14 -1.52
CA PHE A 303 -20.80 1.35 -1.72
C PHE A 303 -22.28 1.01 -1.90
N LEU A 304 -23.14 1.89 -1.39
CA LEU A 304 -24.54 1.92 -1.80
C LEU A 304 -24.60 2.25 -3.30
N ARG A 305 -25.17 1.33 -4.08
CA ARG A 305 -25.40 1.55 -5.52
C ARG A 305 -26.50 2.58 -5.80
N ALA A 306 -27.39 2.81 -4.83
CA ALA A 306 -28.44 3.81 -4.91
C ALA A 306 -28.50 4.61 -3.58
N PRO A 307 -27.99 5.84 -3.55
CA PRO A 307 -27.91 6.66 -2.33
C PRO A 307 -29.20 7.43 -2.01
N VAL A 308 -30.36 6.99 -2.51
CA VAL A 308 -31.65 7.67 -2.36
C VAL A 308 -32.78 6.65 -2.49
N SER A 309 -33.91 6.88 -1.83
CA SER A 309 -35.15 6.16 -2.11
C SER A 309 -35.82 6.75 -3.35
N PHE A 310 -35.99 5.96 -4.43
CA PHE A 310 -36.43 6.46 -5.73
C PHE A 310 -37.61 5.65 -6.29
N LYS A 311 -38.40 6.27 -7.17
CA LYS A 311 -39.55 5.61 -7.82
C LYS A 311 -39.09 4.75 -9.00
N TYR A 312 -38.22 5.31 -9.85
CA TYR A 312 -37.60 4.63 -10.99
C TYR A 312 -36.32 5.37 -11.41
N ILE A 313 -35.49 4.72 -12.24
CA ILE A 313 -34.31 5.35 -12.85
C ILE A 313 -34.78 6.07 -14.12
N SER A 314 -34.73 7.40 -14.13
CA SER A 314 -35.12 8.19 -15.30
C SER A 314 -34.05 8.17 -16.39
N SER A 315 -32.78 7.99 -16.01
CA SER A 315 -31.70 7.75 -16.97
C SER A 315 -30.51 6.99 -16.40
N ASN A 316 -29.95 6.12 -17.23
CA ASN A 316 -28.73 5.38 -16.93
C ASN A 316 -27.46 6.13 -17.36
N PHE A 317 -26.33 5.72 -16.78
CA PHE A 317 -25.00 6.06 -17.30
C PHE A 317 -24.86 5.60 -18.76
N LYS A 318 -24.48 6.52 -19.65
CA LYS A 318 -24.25 6.23 -21.07
C LYS A 318 -23.20 7.18 -21.63
N LEU A 319 -22.16 6.64 -22.26
CA LEU A 319 -21.12 7.46 -22.91
C LEU A 319 -21.65 8.29 -24.10
N LYS A 320 -22.81 7.91 -24.67
CA LYS A 320 -23.48 8.64 -25.74
C LYS A 320 -25.01 8.58 -25.55
N ARG A 321 -25.64 9.71 -25.26
CA ARG A 321 -27.11 9.87 -25.11
C ARG A 321 -27.54 11.22 -25.68
N PHE A 322 -28.77 11.33 -26.18
CA PHE A 322 -29.37 12.63 -26.46
C PHE A 322 -29.71 13.36 -25.15
N HIS A 323 -29.23 14.60 -24.98
CA HIS A 323 -29.47 15.41 -23.79
C HIS A 323 -30.79 16.19 -23.95
N PRO A 324 -31.80 15.98 -23.09
CA PRO A 324 -33.14 16.54 -23.31
C PRO A 324 -33.18 18.07 -23.19
N VAL A 325 -32.46 18.65 -22.22
CA VAL A 325 -32.44 20.12 -22.02
C VAL A 325 -31.58 20.83 -23.07
N GLN A 326 -30.36 20.36 -23.31
CA GLN A 326 -29.42 20.98 -24.27
C GLN A 326 -29.66 20.56 -25.73
N LYS A 327 -30.58 19.63 -25.99
CA LYS A 327 -30.95 19.11 -27.32
C LYS A 327 -29.78 18.67 -28.21
N ARG A 328 -28.77 17.99 -27.62
CA ARG A 328 -27.57 17.49 -28.33
C ARG A 328 -27.09 16.15 -27.78
N TRP A 329 -26.31 15.40 -28.56
CA TRP A 329 -25.67 14.17 -28.09
C TRP A 329 -24.53 14.48 -27.11
N LYS A 330 -24.58 13.89 -25.92
CA LYS A 330 -23.58 14.05 -24.86
C LYS A 330 -23.51 12.78 -24.00
N ALA A 331 -22.35 12.54 -23.39
CA ALA A 331 -22.22 11.54 -22.34
C ALA A 331 -23.08 11.93 -21.13
N HIS A 332 -23.80 10.95 -20.61
CA HIS A 332 -24.43 10.98 -19.29
C HIS A 332 -23.50 10.26 -18.30
N ARG A 333 -22.78 11.04 -17.50
CA ARG A 333 -21.66 10.59 -16.65
C ARG A 333 -22.08 10.11 -15.26
N GLY A 334 -23.38 10.03 -15.03
CA GLY A 334 -24.01 9.53 -13.82
C GLY A 334 -25.28 8.72 -14.11
N THR A 335 -26.04 8.45 -13.05
CA THR A 335 -27.38 7.84 -13.11
C THR A 335 -28.38 8.79 -12.46
N ASP A 336 -29.52 8.97 -13.11
CA ASP A 336 -30.61 9.83 -12.65
C ASP A 336 -31.67 8.99 -11.94
N TYR A 337 -31.87 9.24 -10.65
CA TYR A 337 -32.87 8.59 -9.81
C TYR A 337 -34.03 9.53 -9.58
N ALA A 338 -35.19 9.24 -10.18
CA ALA A 338 -36.38 10.07 -10.03
C ALA A 338 -37.02 9.86 -8.65
N ALA A 339 -37.16 10.95 -7.89
CA ALA A 339 -37.69 10.94 -6.53
C ALA A 339 -38.38 12.28 -6.24
N LYS A 340 -39.27 12.30 -5.24
CA LYS A 340 -39.96 13.53 -4.84
C LYS A 340 -38.96 14.55 -4.29
N THR A 341 -39.21 15.84 -4.52
CA THR A 341 -38.46 16.90 -3.84
C THR A 341 -38.51 16.71 -2.33
N GLY A 342 -37.38 16.86 -1.65
CA GLY A 342 -37.26 16.65 -0.21
C GLY A 342 -36.92 15.22 0.20
N THR A 343 -36.89 14.24 -0.71
CA THR A 343 -36.43 12.89 -0.36
C THR A 343 -34.98 12.93 0.14
N PRO A 344 -34.64 12.34 1.30
CA PRO A 344 -33.28 12.30 1.80
C PRO A 344 -32.33 11.56 0.85
N VAL A 345 -31.16 12.15 0.63
CA VAL A 345 -30.03 11.56 -0.10
C VAL A 345 -28.91 11.31 0.90
N VAL A 346 -28.36 10.10 0.86
CA VAL A 346 -27.35 9.64 1.82
C VAL A 346 -25.97 9.48 1.16
N ALA A 347 -24.91 9.51 1.96
CA ALA A 347 -23.57 9.18 1.49
C ALA A 347 -23.50 7.70 1.07
N ALA A 348 -22.92 7.44 -0.10
CA ALA A 348 -22.83 6.10 -0.67
C ALA A 348 -21.74 5.24 -0.02
N GLY A 349 -20.80 5.87 0.70
CA GLY A 349 -19.72 5.25 1.45
C GLY A 349 -19.17 6.26 2.45
N ASP A 350 -18.36 5.81 3.41
CA ASP A 350 -17.61 6.71 4.30
C ASP A 350 -16.69 7.62 3.47
N GLY A 351 -16.59 8.89 3.85
CA GLY A 351 -15.75 9.83 3.11
C GLY A 351 -15.78 11.26 3.65
N LYS A 352 -15.14 12.15 2.90
CA LYS A 352 -15.00 13.56 3.24
C LYS A 352 -15.67 14.45 2.19
N VAL A 353 -16.40 15.46 2.63
CA VAL A 353 -17.03 16.44 1.75
C VAL A 353 -15.98 17.36 1.14
N VAL A 354 -15.60 17.11 -0.11
CA VAL A 354 -14.62 17.96 -0.83
C VAL A 354 -15.27 19.18 -1.47
N GLN A 355 -16.56 19.10 -1.79
CA GLN A 355 -17.33 20.23 -2.31
C GLN A 355 -18.76 20.18 -1.77
N ALA A 356 -19.26 21.33 -1.31
CA ALA A 356 -20.66 21.52 -1.00
C ALA A 356 -21.02 22.95 -1.39
N GLY A 357 -21.87 23.12 -2.40
CA GLY A 357 -22.09 24.43 -2.99
C GLY A 357 -23.37 24.57 -3.80
N TYR A 358 -23.44 25.65 -4.55
CA TYR A 358 -24.45 25.90 -5.56
C TYR A 358 -23.77 26.44 -6.83
N ASP A 359 -24.15 25.93 -7.98
CA ASP A 359 -23.84 26.55 -9.27
C ASP A 359 -24.99 26.36 -10.26
N LYS A 360 -24.97 27.10 -11.37
CA LYS A 360 -26.07 27.10 -12.35
C LYS A 360 -26.28 25.78 -13.08
N TYR A 361 -25.29 24.87 -13.08
CA TYR A 361 -25.36 23.59 -13.78
C TYR A 361 -25.75 22.47 -12.83
N ASN A 362 -25.03 22.31 -11.73
CA ASN A 362 -25.25 21.25 -10.75
C ASN A 362 -26.38 21.59 -9.78
N GLY A 363 -26.76 22.86 -9.66
CA GLY A 363 -27.65 23.32 -8.60
C GLY A 363 -26.97 23.17 -7.25
N HIS A 364 -27.75 22.92 -6.20
CA HIS A 364 -27.18 22.52 -4.92
C HIS A 364 -26.57 21.12 -5.04
N HIS A 365 -25.33 21.00 -4.61
CA HIS A 365 -24.58 19.75 -4.75
C HIS A 365 -23.65 19.48 -3.58
N VAL A 366 -23.31 18.21 -3.43
CA VAL A 366 -22.28 17.70 -2.53
C VAL A 366 -21.42 16.72 -3.31
N PHE A 367 -20.09 16.84 -3.23
CA PHE A 367 -19.13 15.85 -3.74
C PHE A 367 -18.35 15.29 -2.57
N LEU A 368 -18.20 13.97 -2.55
CA LEU A 368 -17.49 13.23 -1.51
C LEU A 368 -16.24 12.57 -2.11
N GLN A 369 -15.12 12.76 -1.43
CA GLN A 369 -13.92 11.96 -1.65
C GLN A 369 -13.96 10.78 -0.68
N HIS A 370 -13.67 9.61 -1.22
CA HIS A 370 -13.48 8.38 -0.49
C HIS A 370 -12.02 7.93 -0.72
N GLY A 371 -11.52 6.95 0.03
CA GLY A 371 -10.30 6.20 -0.29
C GLY A 371 -10.16 5.59 -1.69
N ASN A 372 -9.06 4.86 -1.91
CA ASN A 372 -8.84 4.06 -3.13
C ASN A 372 -9.13 4.81 -4.45
N GLY A 373 -8.95 6.14 -4.45
CA GLY A 373 -9.23 7.02 -5.59
C GLY A 373 -10.70 7.12 -6.01
N ILE A 374 -11.66 6.84 -5.11
CA ILE A 374 -13.09 6.91 -5.40
C ILE A 374 -13.67 8.28 -5.04
N GLU A 375 -14.42 8.88 -5.96
CA GLU A 375 -15.18 10.12 -5.75
C GLU A 375 -16.64 9.89 -6.13
N THR A 376 -17.57 10.43 -5.32
CA THR A 376 -18.99 10.42 -5.66
C THR A 376 -19.57 11.83 -5.69
N LYS A 377 -20.49 12.06 -6.64
CA LYS A 377 -21.11 13.38 -6.83
C LYS A 377 -22.62 13.29 -6.75
N TYR A 378 -23.20 14.21 -6.00
CA TYR A 378 -24.63 14.29 -5.75
C TYR A 378 -25.10 15.70 -6.11
N ILE A 379 -25.92 15.82 -7.15
CA ILE A 379 -26.33 17.12 -7.69
C ILE A 379 -27.85 17.24 -7.78
N HIS A 380 -28.31 18.46 -8.08
CA HIS A 380 -29.72 18.88 -8.17
C HIS A 380 -30.49 18.87 -6.84
N PHE A 381 -29.81 18.99 -5.71
CA PHE A 381 -30.48 19.05 -4.40
C PHE A 381 -31.43 20.24 -4.29
N SER A 382 -32.48 20.10 -3.46
CA SER A 382 -33.25 21.24 -2.97
C SER A 382 -32.52 21.94 -1.83
N LYS A 383 -31.88 21.17 -0.96
CA LYS A 383 -31.08 21.64 0.18
C LYS A 383 -29.94 20.67 0.48
N ARG A 384 -28.78 21.20 0.89
CA ARG A 384 -27.63 20.43 1.39
C ARG A 384 -27.75 20.24 2.90
N ALA A 385 -27.32 19.10 3.42
CA ALA A 385 -27.30 18.81 4.86
C ALA A 385 -25.90 18.88 5.49
N VAL A 386 -24.85 18.95 4.67
CA VAL A 386 -23.43 18.93 5.11
C VAL A 386 -22.63 20.10 4.52
N LYS A 387 -21.46 20.37 5.09
CA LYS A 387 -20.54 21.44 4.68
C LYS A 387 -19.22 20.89 4.15
N LYS A 388 -18.49 21.70 3.35
CA LYS A 388 -17.14 21.35 2.88
C LYS A 388 -16.21 21.09 4.07
N GLY A 389 -15.44 20.01 4.00
CA GLY A 389 -14.48 19.57 5.02
C GLY A 389 -15.05 18.56 6.02
N GLU A 390 -16.37 18.40 6.08
CA GLU A 390 -17.03 17.47 7.01
C GLU A 390 -16.77 16.01 6.62
N ARG A 391 -16.53 15.14 7.61
CA ARG A 391 -16.50 13.69 7.42
C ARG A 391 -17.91 13.12 7.56
N VAL A 392 -18.27 12.22 6.66
CA VAL A 392 -19.60 11.59 6.63
C VAL A 392 -19.47 10.07 6.66
N LYS A 393 -20.41 9.42 7.34
CA LYS A 393 -20.55 7.96 7.31
C LYS A 393 -21.48 7.51 6.21
N GLN A 394 -21.27 6.32 5.67
CA GLN A 394 -22.20 5.69 4.75
C GLN A 394 -23.61 5.68 5.35
N GLY A 395 -24.62 6.05 4.54
CA GLY A 395 -25.99 6.17 5.02
C GLY A 395 -26.33 7.47 5.74
N GLN A 396 -25.35 8.33 6.07
CA GLN A 396 -25.61 9.66 6.61
C GLN A 396 -26.28 10.55 5.56
N VAL A 397 -27.31 11.31 5.95
CA VAL A 397 -27.99 12.25 5.07
C VAL A 397 -27.07 13.42 4.72
N ILE A 398 -26.84 13.65 3.43
CA ILE A 398 -25.97 14.70 2.88
C ILE A 398 -26.74 15.80 2.15
N GLY A 399 -28.01 15.56 1.82
CA GLY A 399 -28.89 16.52 1.20
C GLY A 399 -30.25 15.93 0.88
N TYR A 400 -31.04 16.69 0.14
CA TYR A 400 -32.41 16.33 -0.19
C TYR A 400 -32.65 16.54 -1.68
N VAL A 401 -33.34 15.60 -2.32
CA VAL A 401 -33.68 15.67 -3.75
C VAL A 401 -34.36 16.99 -4.08
N GLY A 402 -34.03 17.54 -5.25
CA GLY A 402 -34.67 18.72 -5.79
C GLY A 402 -34.59 18.73 -7.30
N SER A 403 -34.69 19.92 -7.88
CA SER A 403 -34.60 20.17 -9.32
C SER A 403 -33.83 21.46 -9.61
N THR A 404 -32.82 21.77 -8.79
CA THR A 404 -32.03 22.99 -8.94
C THR A 404 -30.93 22.82 -9.99
N GLY A 405 -30.46 23.94 -10.57
CA GLY A 405 -29.50 23.91 -11.67
C GLY A 405 -30.13 23.42 -12.97
N LEU A 406 -29.36 22.67 -13.77
CA LEU A 406 -29.79 22.17 -15.07
C LEU A 406 -30.54 20.84 -14.94
N ALA A 407 -31.75 20.89 -14.39
CA ALA A 407 -32.62 19.73 -14.20
C ALA A 407 -33.98 19.91 -14.89
N ALA A 408 -34.51 18.84 -15.52
CA ALA A 408 -35.84 18.86 -16.15
C ALA A 408 -36.99 18.62 -15.15
N GLY A 409 -36.68 18.12 -13.97
CA GLY A 409 -37.65 17.83 -12.91
C GLY A 409 -36.96 17.20 -11.69
N PRO A 410 -37.69 16.90 -10.60
CA PRO A 410 -37.10 16.38 -9.37
C PRO A 410 -36.40 15.03 -9.54
N HIS A 411 -35.08 15.00 -9.31
CA HIS A 411 -34.27 13.78 -9.32
C HIS A 411 -32.94 13.99 -8.61
N LEU A 412 -32.30 12.90 -8.23
CA LEU A 412 -30.87 12.88 -7.92
C LEU A 412 -30.10 12.49 -9.18
N HIS A 413 -29.12 13.31 -9.58
CA HIS A 413 -28.08 12.85 -10.51
C HIS A 413 -26.84 12.44 -9.70
N TYR A 414 -26.47 11.16 -9.83
CA TYR A 414 -25.40 10.51 -9.06
C TYR A 414 -24.26 10.07 -9.96
N GLU A 415 -23.06 10.60 -9.74
CA GLU A 415 -21.85 10.18 -10.47
C GLU A 415 -20.91 9.41 -9.55
N PHE A 416 -20.19 8.46 -10.13
CA PHE A 416 -19.17 7.65 -9.46
C PHE A 416 -17.91 7.65 -10.30
N LEU A 417 -16.79 8.04 -9.70
CA LEU A 417 -15.49 8.10 -10.34
C LEU A 417 -14.54 7.15 -9.63
N LEU A 418 -13.73 6.42 -10.40
CA LEU A 418 -12.61 5.63 -9.90
C LEU A 418 -11.34 6.12 -10.59
N ASN A 419 -10.39 6.63 -9.81
CA ASN A 419 -9.15 7.25 -10.28
C ASN A 419 -9.41 8.34 -11.33
N GLY A 420 -10.38 9.22 -11.05
CA GLY A 420 -10.79 10.31 -11.94
C GLY A 420 -11.60 9.90 -13.19
N VAL A 421 -11.83 8.61 -13.41
CA VAL A 421 -12.62 8.11 -14.56
C VAL A 421 -14.05 7.78 -14.12
N HIS A 422 -15.03 8.41 -14.77
CA HIS A 422 -16.45 8.10 -14.52
C HIS A 422 -16.78 6.64 -14.86
N ARG A 423 -17.37 5.93 -13.92
CA ARG A 423 -17.86 4.56 -14.08
C ARG A 423 -19.37 4.52 -13.87
N ASN A 424 -20.01 3.50 -14.44
CA ASN A 424 -21.42 3.28 -14.18
C ASN A 424 -21.59 2.84 -12.70
N PRO A 425 -22.21 3.64 -11.82
CA PRO A 425 -22.34 3.32 -10.40
C PRO A 425 -23.11 2.02 -10.16
N ARG A 426 -23.96 1.60 -11.12
CA ARG A 426 -24.77 0.39 -11.00
C ARG A 426 -24.00 -0.89 -11.28
N THR A 427 -22.94 -0.82 -12.09
CA THR A 427 -22.25 -2.01 -12.64
C THR A 427 -20.76 -2.00 -12.40
N VAL A 428 -20.20 -0.92 -11.83
CA VAL A 428 -18.80 -0.90 -11.40
C VAL A 428 -18.59 -2.06 -10.41
N LYS A 429 -17.58 -2.88 -10.68
CA LYS A 429 -17.15 -3.91 -9.75
C LYS A 429 -16.48 -3.21 -8.59
N LEU A 430 -17.06 -3.36 -7.42
CA LEU A 430 -16.49 -2.86 -6.17
C LEU A 430 -15.95 -4.06 -5.40
N PRO A 431 -14.89 -3.88 -4.60
CA PRO A 431 -14.46 -4.91 -3.67
C PRO A 431 -15.61 -5.22 -2.70
N ASP A 432 -15.86 -6.50 -2.44
CA ASP A 432 -16.84 -6.92 -1.45
C ASP A 432 -16.37 -6.51 -0.04
N ALA A 433 -17.33 -6.12 0.80
CA ALA A 433 -17.11 -5.64 2.16
C ALA A 433 -17.74 -6.56 3.21
N GLU A 434 -17.84 -7.84 2.87
CA GLU A 434 -18.40 -8.79 3.81
C GLU A 434 -17.51 -8.85 5.05
N PRO A 435 -18.08 -8.73 6.26
CA PRO A 435 -17.33 -8.97 7.48
C PRO A 435 -16.81 -10.41 7.50
N ILE A 436 -15.90 -10.71 8.43
CA ILE A 436 -15.46 -12.08 8.64
C ILE A 436 -16.69 -12.98 8.85
N SER A 437 -16.81 -14.04 8.04
CA SER A 437 -17.92 -14.98 8.18
C SER A 437 -17.96 -15.52 9.62
N SER A 438 -19.16 -15.68 10.17
CA SER A 438 -19.35 -16.24 11.52
C SER A 438 -18.62 -17.57 11.73
N LYS A 439 -18.53 -18.40 10.68
CA LYS A 439 -17.77 -19.66 10.67
C LYS A 439 -16.29 -19.47 11.02
N TYR A 440 -15.68 -18.36 10.59
CA TYR A 440 -14.26 -18.08 10.77
C TYR A 440 -13.98 -17.11 11.91
N ARG A 441 -15.01 -16.65 12.63
CA ARG A 441 -14.87 -15.59 13.62
C ARG A 441 -13.90 -15.95 14.74
N GLN A 442 -14.04 -17.13 15.34
CA GLN A 442 -13.18 -17.57 16.44
C GLN A 442 -11.72 -17.74 16.00
N ALA A 443 -11.49 -18.28 14.80
CA ALA A 443 -10.15 -18.41 14.23
C ALA A 443 -9.52 -17.03 13.95
N PHE A 444 -10.32 -16.09 13.43
CA PHE A 444 -9.90 -14.72 13.22
C PHE A 444 -9.56 -14.02 14.54
N ASP A 445 -10.37 -14.16 15.60
CA ASP A 445 -10.13 -13.50 16.89
C ASP A 445 -8.79 -13.90 17.51
N VAL A 446 -8.36 -15.17 17.33
CA VAL A 446 -7.03 -15.64 17.76
C VAL A 446 -5.92 -14.93 16.99
N ILE A 447 -6.03 -14.88 15.66
CA ILE A 447 -5.06 -14.20 14.79
C ILE A 447 -5.03 -12.70 15.11
N ALA A 448 -6.20 -12.06 15.23
CA ALA A 448 -6.33 -10.64 15.53
C ALA A 448 -5.67 -10.32 16.88
N LYS A 449 -5.94 -11.11 17.93
CA LYS A 449 -5.31 -10.92 19.24
C LYS A 449 -3.78 -11.01 19.17
N GLN A 450 -3.25 -11.97 18.42
CA GLN A 450 -1.81 -12.10 18.20
C GLN A 450 -1.25 -10.86 17.47
N ARG A 451 -1.85 -10.48 16.33
CA ARG A 451 -1.40 -9.35 15.51
C ARG A 451 -1.48 -8.01 16.25
N LEU A 452 -2.51 -7.82 17.07
CA LEU A 452 -2.65 -6.64 17.91
C LEU A 452 -1.56 -6.59 18.99
N ALA A 453 -1.22 -7.73 19.60
CA ALA A 453 -0.13 -7.79 20.56
C ALA A 453 1.22 -7.46 19.93
N GLU A 454 1.49 -7.94 18.71
CA GLU A 454 2.69 -7.61 17.93
C GLU A 454 2.76 -6.11 17.61
N LEU A 455 1.65 -5.52 17.14
CA LEU A 455 1.56 -4.08 16.86
C LEU A 455 1.80 -3.25 18.14
N MET A 456 1.18 -3.62 19.26
CA MET A 456 1.38 -2.93 20.54
C MET A 456 2.81 -3.07 21.06
N GLY A 457 3.39 -4.27 20.97
CA GLY A 457 4.76 -4.56 21.39
C GLY A 457 5.78 -3.74 20.59
N SER A 458 5.67 -3.77 19.26
CA SER A 458 6.49 -2.94 18.37
C SER A 458 6.38 -1.46 18.72
N ARG A 459 5.16 -0.93 18.87
CA ARG A 459 4.93 0.48 19.19
C ARG A 459 5.65 0.87 20.48
N ARG A 460 5.57 0.05 21.53
CA ARG A 460 6.23 0.33 22.83
C ARG A 460 7.75 0.35 22.72
N ILE A 461 8.33 -0.65 22.03
CA ILE A 461 9.78 -0.71 21.80
C ILE A 461 10.23 0.56 21.06
N MET A 462 9.53 0.95 20.00
CA MET A 462 9.88 2.12 19.21
C MET A 462 9.77 3.44 19.99
N LEU A 463 8.70 3.62 20.78
CA LEU A 463 8.55 4.80 21.64
C LEU A 463 9.70 4.90 22.67
N SER A 464 10.14 3.76 23.22
CA SER A 464 11.27 3.73 24.16
C SER A 464 12.61 4.06 23.51
N MET A 465 12.82 3.65 22.25
CA MET A 465 14.04 3.98 21.50
C MET A 465 14.10 5.47 21.13
N GLN A 466 12.97 6.10 20.84
CA GLN A 466 12.90 7.53 20.54
C GLN A 466 13.16 8.40 21.77
N SER A 467 12.62 8.05 22.95
CA SER A 467 12.87 8.78 24.19
C SER A 467 14.30 8.65 24.72
N SER A 468 15.08 7.71 24.18
CA SER A 468 16.49 7.49 24.56
C SER A 468 17.48 8.27 23.69
N ALA A 469 16.98 8.91 22.62
CA ALA A 469 17.78 9.65 21.63
C ALA A 469 17.61 11.18 21.74
N GLU A 470 16.71 11.65 22.60
CA GLU A 470 16.59 13.04 23.08
C GLU A 470 17.31 13.18 24.42
#